data_AF-A0AAV4TQ30-F1
#
_entry.id   AF-A0AAV4TQ30-F1
#
_cell.length_a   1.000
_cell.length_b   1.000
_cell.length_c   1.000
_cell.angle_alpha   90.00
_cell.angle_beta   90.00
_cell.angle_gamma   90.00
#
_symmetry.space_group_name_H-M   'P 1'
#
loop_
_entity.id
_entity.type
_entity.pdbx_description
1 polymer ?
#
loop_
_entity_poly.entity_id
_entity_poly.type
_entity_poly.pdbx_seq_one_letter_code
_entity_poly.pdbx_strand_id
1 'polypeptide(L)'
;MALPYVLNASEEMNISDHCIRDTMTLVSGLRNIKPWAVKFVDSSAKILDGLLVGTMSSLGVYDECVGIEVIKERGTEKGKLLFRGQYCVIDLKPSLPPKAKFYGTDEIIPELKNISERGTVIGEAAKFASMLYLMPIKLGICVPSGCTLDDINQVAQLLGKALTLNAEATRCEIKEETTLTFLNYLVM
;
A
#
# COMPACT_ATOMS: atom_id res chain seq x y z
N MET A 1 -16.53 3.43 -15.85
CA MET A 1 -17.45 3.61 -14.71
C MET A 1 -16.74 4.09 -13.43
N ALA A 2 -15.48 4.58 -13.48
CA ALA A 2 -14.77 5.09 -12.29
C ALA A 2 -14.89 6.62 -12.08
N LEU A 3 -15.27 7.37 -13.12
CA LEU A 3 -15.27 8.83 -13.11
C LEU A 3 -16.11 9.48 -11.98
N PRO A 4 -17.35 9.04 -11.65
CA PRO A 4 -18.10 9.65 -10.55
C PRO A 4 -17.51 9.36 -9.17
N TYR A 5 -16.87 8.19 -8.97
CA TYR A 5 -16.16 7.88 -7.73
C TYR A 5 -14.91 8.73 -7.57
N VAL A 6 -14.19 8.98 -8.67
CA VAL A 6 -13.00 9.85 -8.68
C VAL A 6 -13.37 11.31 -8.42
N LEU A 7 -14.51 11.79 -8.93
CA LEU A 7 -14.98 13.15 -8.68
C LEU A 7 -15.43 13.35 -7.22
N ASN A 8 -16.23 12.43 -6.68
CA ASN A 8 -16.65 12.50 -5.27
C ASN A 8 -15.45 12.35 -4.30
N ALA A 9 -14.50 11.48 -4.64
CA ALA A 9 -13.23 11.35 -3.92
C ALA A 9 -12.44 12.65 -3.90
N SER A 10 -12.37 13.36 -5.04
CA SER A 10 -11.62 14.60 -5.16
C SER A 10 -12.23 15.78 -4.39
N GLU A 11 -13.54 15.75 -4.10
CA GLU A 11 -14.20 16.76 -3.27
C GLU A 11 -13.96 16.55 -1.77
N GLU A 12 -13.73 15.30 -1.33
CA GLU A 12 -13.51 14.96 0.09
C GLU A 12 -12.03 14.95 0.50
N MET A 13 -11.11 14.96 -0.46
CA MET A 13 -9.68 14.79 -0.19
C MET A 13 -8.89 16.09 -0.41
N ASN A 14 -8.24 16.54 0.66
CA ASN A 14 -7.31 17.67 0.60
C ASN A 14 -5.90 17.13 0.34
N ILE A 15 -5.66 16.65 -0.89
CA ILE A 15 -4.36 16.14 -1.31
C ILE A 15 -3.44 17.30 -1.71
N SER A 16 -2.19 17.22 -1.28
CA SER A 16 -1.18 18.22 -1.61
C SER A 16 -0.92 18.34 -3.12
N ASP A 17 -0.71 19.58 -3.58
CA ASP A 17 -0.39 19.87 -5.00
C ASP A 17 0.87 19.12 -5.48
N HIS A 18 1.81 18.89 -4.57
CA HIS A 18 3.02 18.11 -4.80
C HIS A 18 2.69 16.65 -5.12
N CYS A 19 1.85 16.00 -4.31
CA CYS A 19 1.42 14.62 -4.52
C CYS A 19 0.66 14.48 -5.84
N ILE A 20 -0.26 15.39 -6.14
CA ILE A 20 -1.05 15.37 -7.40
C ILE A 20 -0.12 15.46 -8.61
N ARG A 21 0.78 16.43 -8.63
CA ARG A 21 1.70 16.66 -9.76
C ARG A 21 2.61 15.46 -10.00
N ASP A 22 3.20 14.90 -8.94
CA ASP A 22 4.14 13.79 -9.07
C ASP A 22 3.40 12.50 -9.44
N THR A 23 2.19 12.29 -8.91
CA THR A 23 1.28 11.21 -9.31
C THR A 23 0.88 11.33 -10.79
N MET A 24 0.55 12.53 -11.28
CA MET A 24 0.24 12.74 -12.69
C MET A 24 1.45 12.46 -13.59
N THR A 25 2.66 12.76 -13.11
CA THR A 25 3.91 12.39 -13.80
C THR A 25 4.07 10.88 -13.83
N LEU A 26 3.82 10.18 -12.72
CA LEU A 26 3.82 8.72 -12.65
C LEU A 26 2.80 8.09 -13.61
N VAL A 27 1.56 8.58 -13.63
CA VAL A 27 0.50 8.12 -14.55
C VAL A 27 0.92 8.31 -16.01
N SER A 28 1.53 9.45 -16.35
CA SER A 28 2.09 9.68 -17.68
C SER A 28 3.22 8.68 -18.00
N GLY A 29 4.10 8.40 -17.03
CA GLY A 29 5.14 7.39 -17.16
C GLY A 29 4.58 5.99 -17.40
N LEU A 30 3.54 5.58 -16.66
CA LEU A 30 2.86 4.30 -16.81
C LEU A 30 2.19 4.16 -18.17
N ARG A 31 1.50 5.22 -18.64
CA ARG A 31 0.88 5.25 -19.97
C ARG A 31 1.90 5.05 -21.10
N ASN A 32 3.12 5.51 -20.90
CA ASN A 32 4.23 5.36 -21.85
C ASN A 32 5.13 4.15 -21.53
N ILE A 33 4.74 3.28 -20.58
CA ILE A 33 5.47 2.08 -20.15
C ILE A 33 6.94 2.41 -19.85
N LYS A 34 7.17 3.52 -19.17
CA LYS A 34 8.52 3.93 -18.77
C LYS A 34 9.06 2.95 -17.72
N PRO A 35 10.31 2.49 -17.82
CA PRO A 35 10.88 1.54 -16.85
C PRO A 35 10.74 2.01 -15.41
N TRP A 36 11.12 3.27 -15.10
CA TRP A 36 11.01 3.82 -13.75
C TRP A 36 9.57 3.84 -13.23
N ALA A 37 8.58 4.03 -14.11
CA ALA A 37 7.17 4.09 -13.73
C ALA A 37 6.62 2.70 -13.43
N VAL A 38 6.99 1.70 -14.24
CA VAL A 38 6.63 0.30 -14.01
C VAL A 38 7.20 -0.21 -12.68
N LYS A 39 8.40 0.23 -12.30
CA LYS A 39 9.00 -0.12 -10.98
C LYS A 39 8.13 0.28 -9.79
N PHE A 40 7.38 1.39 -9.84
CA PHE A 40 6.46 1.75 -8.75
C PHE A 40 5.38 0.68 -8.54
N VAL A 41 4.83 0.15 -9.64
CA VAL A 41 3.78 -0.88 -9.58
C VAL A 41 4.38 -2.23 -9.21
N ASP A 42 5.52 -2.59 -9.79
CA ASP A 42 6.13 -3.90 -9.55
C ASP A 42 6.66 -4.05 -8.11
N SER A 43 7.23 -2.98 -7.55
CA SER A 43 7.69 -2.93 -6.17
C SER A 43 6.56 -2.86 -5.13
N SER A 44 5.31 -2.59 -5.55
CA SER A 44 4.17 -2.58 -4.65
C SER A 44 3.66 -4.00 -4.35
N ALA A 45 2.99 -4.14 -3.20
CA ALA A 45 2.37 -5.37 -2.75
C ALA A 45 1.31 -5.89 -3.74
N LYS A 46 1.27 -7.21 -3.87
CA LYS A 46 0.35 -7.93 -4.75
C LYS A 46 -0.69 -8.64 -3.86
N ILE A 47 -1.97 -8.52 -4.19
CA ILE A 47 -3.09 -8.82 -3.26
C ILE A 47 -3.35 -10.34 -3.10
N LEU A 48 -2.68 -11.22 -3.84
CA LEU A 48 -3.06 -12.64 -3.94
C LEU A 48 -1.96 -13.65 -3.63
N ASP A 49 -0.78 -13.21 -3.18
CA ASP A 49 0.32 -14.13 -2.91
C ASP A 49 0.08 -14.89 -1.60
N GLY A 50 -0.15 -16.20 -1.68
CA GLY A 50 -0.23 -17.08 -0.52
C GLY A 50 -1.50 -16.95 0.34
N LEU A 51 -2.55 -16.25 -0.13
CA LEU A 51 -3.80 -16.04 0.62
C LEU A 51 -4.43 -17.36 1.12
N LEU A 52 -4.49 -18.37 0.25
CA LEU A 52 -5.13 -19.66 0.54
C LEU A 52 -4.33 -20.55 1.51
N VAL A 53 -3.10 -20.16 1.83
CA VAL A 53 -2.23 -20.84 2.80
C VAL A 53 -1.93 -19.96 4.02
N GLY A 54 -2.68 -18.87 4.20
CA GLY A 54 -2.61 -18.01 5.38
C GLY A 54 -1.63 -16.86 5.29
N THR A 55 -1.14 -16.50 4.10
CA THR A 55 -0.38 -15.24 3.93
C THR A 55 -1.36 -14.08 3.94
N MET A 56 -1.23 -13.22 4.95
CA MET A 56 -2.15 -12.11 5.15
C MET A 56 -1.58 -10.77 4.73
N SER A 57 -0.27 -10.59 4.86
CA SER A 57 0.44 -9.34 4.58
C SER A 57 1.38 -9.53 3.41
N SER A 58 1.40 -8.55 2.52
CA SER A 58 2.37 -8.47 1.42
C SER A 58 3.07 -7.14 1.50
N LEU A 59 4.40 -7.14 1.59
CA LEU A 59 5.19 -5.93 1.75
C LEU A 59 5.76 -5.40 0.43
N GLY A 60 5.60 -6.12 -0.68
CA GLY A 60 6.25 -5.72 -1.94
C GLY A 60 7.78 -5.75 -1.85
N VAL A 61 8.45 -5.00 -2.72
CA VAL A 61 9.92 -4.95 -2.85
C VAL A 61 10.44 -3.60 -2.38
N TYR A 62 10.72 -3.51 -1.08
CA TYR A 62 11.13 -2.26 -0.41
C TYR A 62 12.31 -1.56 -1.12
N ASP A 63 13.43 -2.27 -1.31
CA ASP A 63 14.67 -1.70 -1.84
C ASP A 63 14.51 -1.20 -3.28
N GLU A 64 13.65 -1.87 -4.06
CA GLU A 64 13.33 -1.42 -5.40
C GLU A 64 12.56 -0.10 -5.34
N CYS A 65 11.51 -0.01 -4.51
CA CYS A 65 10.70 1.20 -4.39
C CYS A 65 11.54 2.41 -3.99
N VAL A 66 12.27 2.33 -2.87
CA VAL A 66 13.05 3.48 -2.34
C VAL A 66 14.27 3.80 -3.22
N GLY A 67 14.66 2.89 -4.11
CA GLY A 67 15.70 3.07 -5.11
C GLY A 67 15.24 3.75 -6.41
N ILE A 68 13.94 4.06 -6.58
CA ILE A 68 13.45 4.73 -7.78
C ILE A 68 13.80 6.22 -7.75
N GLU A 69 14.43 6.69 -8.82
CA GLU A 69 14.67 8.11 -9.08
C GLU A 69 14.02 8.52 -10.39
N VAL A 70 13.19 9.56 -10.35
CA VAL A 70 12.51 10.08 -11.55
C VAL A 70 13.20 11.36 -11.99
N ILE A 71 13.82 11.29 -13.17
CA ILE A 71 14.67 12.35 -13.70
C ILE A 71 14.00 12.99 -14.93
N LYS A 72 14.11 14.31 -15.05
CA LYS A 72 13.59 15.04 -16.22
C LYS A 72 14.38 14.68 -17.47
N GLU A 73 13.72 14.08 -18.46
CA GLU A 73 14.38 13.56 -19.68
C GLU A 73 14.66 14.65 -20.75
N ARG A 74 13.90 15.75 -20.76
CA ARG A 74 13.91 16.76 -21.83
C ARG A 74 13.77 18.19 -21.29
N GLY A 75 14.19 19.17 -22.10
CA GLY A 75 14.11 20.60 -21.80
C GLY A 75 15.37 21.14 -21.12
N THR A 76 15.30 22.40 -20.69
CA THR A 76 16.42 23.15 -20.08
C THR A 76 16.91 22.56 -18.75
N GLU A 77 16.07 21.79 -18.07
CA GLU A 77 16.39 21.12 -16.80
C GLU A 77 16.58 19.60 -16.96
N LYS A 78 17.02 19.14 -18.15
CA LYS A 78 17.34 17.73 -18.36
C LYS A 78 18.35 17.24 -17.32
N GLY A 79 18.09 16.08 -16.74
CA GLY A 79 18.94 15.50 -15.69
C GLY A 79 18.57 15.91 -14.26
N LYS A 80 17.63 16.84 -14.08
CA LYS A 80 17.12 17.22 -12.75
C LYS A 80 16.27 16.10 -12.15
N LEU A 81 16.54 15.74 -10.89
CA LEU A 81 15.68 14.88 -10.09
C LEU A 81 14.33 15.58 -9.86
N LEU A 82 13.24 14.94 -10.26
CA LEU A 82 11.88 15.42 -10.06
C LEU A 82 11.35 14.96 -8.70
N PHE A 83 11.39 13.65 -8.46
CA PHE A 83 10.97 13.00 -7.22
C PHE A 83 11.56 11.59 -7.14
N ARG A 84 11.41 10.94 -5.98
CA ARG A 84 11.85 9.58 -5.69
C ARG A 84 10.67 8.65 -5.44
N GLY A 85 10.92 7.35 -5.42
CA GLY A 85 9.99 6.39 -4.83
C GLY A 85 10.00 6.52 -3.31
N GLN A 86 8.81 6.47 -2.73
CA GLN A 86 8.56 6.47 -1.29
C GLN A 86 7.77 5.20 -0.95
N TYR A 87 8.30 4.42 -0.02
CA TYR A 87 7.68 3.19 0.41
C TYR A 87 6.73 3.47 1.58
N CYS A 88 5.46 3.16 1.42
CA CYS A 88 4.46 3.33 2.46
C CYS A 88 3.86 1.99 2.90
N VAL A 89 3.49 1.89 4.18
CA VAL A 89 2.79 0.73 4.75
C VAL A 89 1.36 1.11 5.08
N ILE A 90 0.42 0.38 4.49
CA ILE A 90 -1.02 0.48 4.76
C ILE A 90 -1.45 -0.68 5.64
N ASP A 91 -2.06 -0.36 6.77
CA ASP A 91 -2.71 -1.34 7.64
C ASP A 91 -4.18 -1.45 7.22
N LEU A 92 -4.58 -2.64 6.77
CA LEU A 92 -5.96 -3.00 6.47
C LEU A 92 -6.53 -3.81 7.65
N LYS A 93 -7.58 -3.26 8.26
CA LYS A 93 -8.35 -3.87 9.35
C LYS A 93 -9.76 -4.13 8.84
N PRO A 94 -10.14 -5.39 8.56
CA PRO A 94 -11.51 -5.70 8.23
C PRO A 94 -12.42 -5.46 9.44
N SER A 95 -13.67 -5.09 9.17
CA SER A 95 -14.69 -4.96 10.20
C SER A 95 -15.11 -6.36 10.66
N LEU A 96 -14.44 -6.87 11.68
CA LEU A 96 -14.75 -8.17 12.26
C LEU A 96 -15.80 -8.04 13.37
N PRO A 97 -16.69 -9.03 13.51
CA PRO A 97 -17.64 -9.07 14.63
C PRO A 97 -16.89 -9.17 15.96
N PRO A 98 -17.46 -8.72 17.08
CA PRO A 98 -16.80 -8.81 18.39
C PRO A 98 -16.37 -10.25 18.70
N LYS A 99 -15.15 -10.42 19.19
CA LYS A 99 -14.60 -11.74 19.50
C LYS A 99 -15.34 -12.35 20.69
N ALA A 100 -16.22 -13.33 20.43
CA ALA A 100 -16.94 -14.03 21.49
C ALA A 100 -16.06 -15.02 22.27
N LYS A 101 -15.05 -15.61 21.61
CA LYS A 101 -14.07 -16.55 22.20
C LYS A 101 -12.77 -16.59 21.39
N PHE A 102 -11.75 -17.30 21.87
CA PHE A 102 -10.61 -17.67 21.03
C PHE A 102 -11.03 -18.74 20.03
N TYR A 103 -10.83 -18.47 18.75
CA TYR A 103 -11.07 -19.42 17.66
C TYR A 103 -9.73 -20.03 17.24
N GLY A 104 -9.71 -21.35 17.06
CA GLY A 104 -8.59 -22.02 16.39
C GLY A 104 -8.52 -21.61 14.91
N THR A 105 -7.40 -21.90 14.26
CA THR A 105 -7.16 -21.59 12.84
C THR A 105 -8.13 -22.27 11.87
N ASP A 106 -8.78 -23.36 12.31
CA ASP A 106 -9.76 -24.11 11.51
C ASP A 106 -11.22 -23.93 12.00
N GLU A 107 -11.43 -23.13 13.05
CA GLU A 107 -12.77 -22.85 13.54
C GLU A 107 -13.44 -21.75 12.70
N ILE A 108 -14.59 -22.09 12.10
CA ILE A 108 -15.41 -21.12 11.37
C ILE A 108 -16.03 -20.15 12.38
N ILE A 109 -15.75 -18.86 12.22
CA ILE A 109 -16.42 -17.79 12.97
C ILE A 109 -17.92 -17.83 12.59
N PRO A 110 -18.84 -18.11 13.53
CA PRO A 110 -20.27 -18.29 13.23
C PRO A 110 -20.89 -17.14 12.44
N GLU A 111 -20.44 -15.93 12.71
CA GLU A 111 -20.87 -14.68 12.07
C GLU A 111 -20.37 -14.58 10.61
N LEU A 112 -19.32 -15.32 10.23
CA LEU A 112 -18.77 -15.38 8.87
C LEU A 112 -19.25 -16.63 8.10
N LYS A 113 -20.21 -17.40 8.64
CA LYS A 113 -20.70 -18.63 8.02
C LYS A 113 -21.19 -18.44 6.59
N ASN A 114 -21.77 -17.27 6.29
CA ASN A 114 -22.27 -16.93 4.95
C ASN A 114 -21.16 -16.80 3.88
N ILE A 115 -19.92 -16.52 4.29
CA ILE A 115 -18.76 -16.43 3.39
C ILE A 115 -17.78 -17.60 3.57
N SER A 116 -18.10 -18.53 4.48
CA SER A 116 -17.25 -19.69 4.82
C SER A 116 -17.68 -20.96 4.06
N GLU A 117 -18.25 -20.80 2.86
CA GLU A 117 -18.67 -21.92 2.03
C GLU A 117 -17.45 -22.76 1.59
N ARG A 118 -17.46 -24.04 1.95
CA ARG A 118 -16.36 -24.96 1.64
C ARG A 118 -16.20 -25.14 0.13
N GLY A 119 -14.96 -25.19 -0.33
CA GLY A 119 -14.64 -25.35 -1.75
C GLY A 119 -14.65 -24.04 -2.56
N THR A 120 -14.90 -22.89 -1.92
CA THR A 120 -14.77 -21.57 -2.53
C THR A 120 -13.46 -20.90 -2.10
N VAL A 121 -12.90 -20.03 -2.96
CA VAL A 121 -11.70 -19.22 -2.63
C VAL A 121 -11.92 -18.39 -1.38
N ILE A 122 -13.12 -17.82 -1.23
CA ILE A 122 -13.50 -16.99 -0.08
C ILE A 122 -13.58 -17.84 1.18
N GLY A 123 -14.16 -19.04 1.11
CA GLY A 123 -14.24 -19.95 2.25
C GLY A 123 -12.88 -20.50 2.70
N GLU A 124 -11.96 -20.73 1.77
CA GLU A 124 -10.57 -21.08 2.10
C GLU A 124 -9.83 -19.92 2.77
N ALA A 125 -9.98 -18.69 2.27
CA ALA A 125 -9.42 -17.50 2.91
C ALA A 125 -10.05 -17.23 4.30
N ALA A 126 -11.36 -17.50 4.46
CA ALA A 126 -12.09 -17.28 5.70
C ALA A 126 -11.59 -18.14 6.88
N LYS A 127 -10.90 -19.25 6.63
CA LYS A 127 -10.26 -20.06 7.69
C LYS A 127 -9.26 -19.24 8.50
N PHE A 128 -8.49 -18.39 7.83
CA PHE A 128 -7.49 -17.53 8.47
C PHE A 128 -8.09 -16.24 9.05
N ALA A 129 -9.42 -16.06 9.01
CA ALA A 129 -10.04 -14.83 9.50
C ALA A 129 -9.84 -14.61 11.01
N SER A 130 -9.62 -15.67 11.79
CA SER A 130 -9.30 -15.56 13.22
C SER A 130 -8.00 -14.79 13.48
N MET A 131 -7.03 -14.84 12.57
CA MET A 131 -5.78 -14.09 12.67
C MET A 131 -5.99 -12.58 12.50
N LEU A 132 -7.05 -12.15 11.80
CA LEU A 132 -7.38 -10.74 11.59
C LEU A 132 -7.78 -10.02 12.90
N TYR A 133 -8.11 -10.77 13.96
CA TYR A 133 -8.31 -10.20 15.30
C TYR A 133 -7.00 -9.85 16.03
N LEU A 134 -5.89 -10.48 15.64
CA LEU A 134 -4.60 -10.35 16.32
C LEU A 134 -3.70 -9.34 15.63
N MET A 135 -3.74 -9.29 14.31
CA MET A 135 -2.84 -8.48 13.50
C MET A 135 -3.54 -7.91 12.27
N PRO A 136 -3.31 -6.62 11.94
CA PRO A 136 -3.79 -6.04 10.71
C PRO A 136 -3.07 -6.66 9.51
N ILE A 137 -3.75 -6.71 8.37
CA ILE A 137 -3.11 -7.00 7.08
C ILE A 137 -2.22 -5.80 6.74
N LYS A 138 -0.95 -6.04 6.45
CA LYS A 138 -0.01 -4.99 6.02
C LYS A 138 0.22 -5.07 4.52
N LEU A 139 0.02 -3.95 3.84
CA LEU A 139 0.35 -3.77 2.43
C LEU A 139 1.46 -2.74 2.27
N GLY A 140 2.57 -3.13 1.67
CA GLY A 140 3.61 -2.21 1.22
C GLY A 140 3.26 -1.63 -0.16
N ILE A 141 3.22 -0.31 -0.30
CA ILE A 141 2.96 0.35 -1.59
C ILE A 141 4.09 1.32 -1.92
N CYS A 142 4.37 1.48 -3.20
CA CYS A 142 5.31 2.47 -3.69
C CYS A 142 4.57 3.67 -4.27
N VAL A 143 4.83 4.85 -3.71
CA VAL A 143 4.17 6.11 -4.09
C VAL A 143 5.22 7.19 -4.37
N PRO A 144 4.89 8.25 -5.12
CA PRO A 144 5.82 9.36 -5.35
C PRO A 144 6.19 10.07 -4.05
N SER A 145 7.46 10.45 -3.87
CA SER A 145 7.94 11.17 -2.67
C SER A 145 7.37 12.57 -2.49
N GLY A 146 6.64 13.10 -3.48
CA GLY A 146 5.86 14.32 -3.34
C GLY A 146 4.60 14.13 -2.48
N CYS A 147 4.21 12.89 -2.17
CA CYS A 147 3.09 12.58 -1.30
C CYS A 147 3.50 12.55 0.17
N THR A 148 2.68 13.16 1.01
CA THR A 148 2.82 13.09 2.46
C THR A 148 2.13 11.85 3.01
N LEU A 149 2.45 11.47 4.26
CA LEU A 149 1.74 10.39 4.93
C LEU A 149 0.22 10.66 4.99
N ASP A 150 -0.17 11.92 5.18
CA ASP A 150 -1.58 12.32 5.24
C ASP A 150 -2.27 12.15 3.89
N ASP A 151 -1.61 12.55 2.78
CA ASP A 151 -2.12 12.33 1.42
C ASP A 151 -2.44 10.85 1.18
N ILE A 152 -1.49 9.97 1.53
CA ILE A 152 -1.63 8.53 1.37
C ILE A 152 -2.68 7.96 2.31
N ASN A 153 -2.80 8.48 3.54
CA ASN A 153 -3.81 8.06 4.49
C ASN A 153 -5.22 8.40 4.02
N GLN A 154 -5.44 9.61 3.48
CA GLN A 154 -6.72 10.00 2.90
C GLN A 154 -7.12 9.08 1.73
N VAL A 155 -6.17 8.80 0.81
CA VAL A 155 -6.39 7.86 -0.30
C VAL A 155 -6.71 6.45 0.22
N ALA A 156 -5.95 5.98 1.22
CA ALA A 156 -6.14 4.66 1.81
C ALA A 156 -7.52 4.53 2.45
N GLN A 157 -7.94 5.50 3.27
CA GLN A 157 -9.25 5.50 3.93
C GLN A 157 -10.40 5.48 2.93
N LEU A 158 -10.31 6.24 1.85
CA LEU A 158 -11.31 6.25 0.79
C LEU A 158 -11.42 4.87 0.12
N LEU A 159 -10.29 4.30 -0.31
CA LEU A 159 -10.26 2.97 -0.95
C LEU A 159 -10.71 1.88 0.03
N GLY A 160 -10.33 2.00 1.30
CA GLY A 160 -10.79 1.14 2.38
C GLY A 160 -12.31 1.17 2.50
N LYS A 161 -12.91 2.36 2.61
CA LYS A 161 -14.38 2.52 2.65
C LYS A 161 -15.07 1.87 1.45
N ALA A 162 -14.54 2.07 0.24
CA ALA A 162 -15.07 1.45 -0.97
C ALA A 162 -15.01 -0.09 -0.94
N LEU A 163 -14.05 -0.66 -0.22
CA LEU A 163 -13.87 -2.10 -0.02
C LEU A 163 -14.47 -2.61 1.31
N THR A 164 -15.16 -1.76 2.08
CA THR A 164 -15.69 -2.09 3.42
C THR A 164 -14.58 -2.51 4.43
N LEU A 165 -13.39 -1.94 4.27
CA LEU A 165 -12.21 -2.15 5.12
C LEU A 165 -11.80 -0.85 5.80
N ASN A 166 -11.27 -0.93 7.01
CA ASN A 166 -10.59 0.21 7.63
C ASN A 166 -9.13 0.19 7.15
N ALA A 167 -8.72 1.19 6.40
CA ALA A 167 -7.37 1.31 5.85
C ALA A 167 -6.67 2.54 6.42
N GLU A 168 -5.44 2.39 6.87
CA GLU A 168 -4.67 3.44 7.52
C GLU A 168 -3.22 3.42 7.04
N ALA A 169 -2.71 4.53 6.54
CA ALA A 169 -1.29 4.65 6.23
C ALA A 169 -0.52 4.90 7.52
N THR A 170 0.38 4.00 7.89
CA THR A 170 1.07 4.05 9.20
C THR A 170 2.49 4.59 9.10
N ARG A 171 3.13 4.41 7.95
CA ARG A 171 4.53 4.78 7.75
C ARG A 171 4.82 5.02 6.28
N CYS A 172 5.64 6.01 5.98
CA CYS A 172 6.17 6.27 4.65
C CYS A 172 7.65 6.65 4.75
N GLU A 173 8.50 6.04 3.94
CA GLU A 173 9.95 6.17 3.99
C GLU A 173 10.53 6.43 2.61
N ILE A 174 11.56 7.26 2.55
CA ILE A 174 12.42 7.44 1.38
C ILE A 174 13.83 6.98 1.74
N LYS A 175 14.62 6.61 0.75
CA LYS A 175 16.03 6.26 0.98
C LYS A 175 16.80 7.49 1.48
N GLU A 176 17.25 7.43 2.72
CA GLU A 176 18.21 8.39 3.29
C GLU A 176 19.64 7.98 2.90
N GLU A 177 20.50 8.96 2.63
CA GLU A 177 21.93 8.70 2.45
C GLU A 177 22.52 8.38 3.82
N THR A 178 23.01 7.15 3.99
CA THR A 178 23.66 6.74 5.24
C THR A 178 24.96 7.52 5.40
N THR A 179 24.94 8.56 6.23
CA THR A 179 26.17 9.24 6.65
C THR A 179 26.83 8.39 7.74
N LEU A 180 27.75 7.52 7.33
CA LEU A 180 28.60 6.78 8.26
C LEU A 180 29.52 7.77 8.97
N THR A 181 29.12 8.20 10.17
CA THR A 181 30.01 8.92 11.09
C THR A 181 30.87 7.89 11.84
N PHE A 182 32.13 8.27 12.11
CA PHE A 182 33.14 7.40 12.73
C PHE A 182 32.68 6.75 14.06
N LEU A 183 31.73 7.39 14.76
CA LEU A 183 31.10 6.88 15.99
C LEU A 183 30.25 5.62 15.77
N ASN A 184 29.63 5.44 14.59
CA ASN A 184 28.82 4.26 14.29
C ASN A 184 29.67 2.99 14.08
N TYR A 185 30.99 3.14 13.89
CA TYR A 185 31.92 2.03 13.71
C TYR A 185 32.44 1.48 15.06
N LEU A 186 32.45 2.29 16.12
CA LEU A 186 32.96 1.92 17.44
C LEU A 186 31.96 1.10 18.29
N VAL A 187 30.72 0.94 17.81
CA VAL A 187 29.63 0.25 18.52
C VAL A 187 29.29 -1.10 17.85
N MET A 188 30.07 -1.53 16.85
CA MET A 188 30.03 -2.89 16.27
C MET A 188 31.16 -3.76 16.78
#